data_AF-S8DZI3-F1
#
_entry.id   AF-S8DZI3-F1
#
_cell.length_a   1.000
_cell.length_b   1.000
_cell.length_c   1.000
_cell.angle_alpha   90.00
_cell.angle_beta   90.00
_cell.angle_gamma   90.00
#
_symmetry.space_group_name_H-M   'P 1'
#
loop_
_entity.id
_entity.type
_entity.pdbx_description
1 polymer ?
#
loop_
_entity_poly.entity_id
_entity_poly.type
_entity_poly.pdbx_seq_one_letter_code
_entity_poly.pdbx_strand_id
1 'polypeptide(L)'
;MAASQNSGIVAAALYAIMTLPKDAPLHVVSSTDALTTILFRKRQEWEDRGWVGVPGAQYFKALVNQLRQRCAPTSFAVRDRTQDRLMEAAEKMCATASDPTAISSIRLVPPVRDDAFELSGTKLNALTQAHAYKCIREKTKRTPRAATEHQMMRVLTAARVSGRPGMTQAEVWNGVRHRDIQRKIVDFLWKALHGAHRVGHYWTKIPGYEERGMCQRCGVEDSMEHILVHCTAYGRLKVWEMAESLWARKGLPWHGVDCQWEDILGAGANADFIEGDATPKAVARLWRILITESAHLVWRLRCARVIGHGEDADWQHSPKAVETMWLRVINSRLRQDVTATHSRFGRQALHPKLVADMWKGVVQLDTAPLAEWVKRVDRHRASWSGRFSTGEPRSVFDVKTVLFRTLSGSFERSIYRPEYVRFRPFYGPPLVYDPRPHGYCFSRPLHHSFYRPENGLNRRPKCALNAPFFASHLDRHDTGIIG
;
A
#
# COMPACT_ATOMS: atom_id res chain seq x y z
N MET A 1 -18.44 -3.21 -10.80
CA MET A 1 -19.57 -3.59 -11.67
C MET A 1 -19.16 -4.54 -12.80
N ALA A 2 -18.18 -4.22 -13.66
CA ALA A 2 -17.79 -5.14 -14.75
C ALA A 2 -17.25 -6.51 -14.27
N ALA A 3 -16.50 -6.56 -13.17
CA ALA A 3 -15.97 -7.81 -12.62
C ALA A 3 -17.06 -8.73 -12.02
N SER A 4 -18.12 -8.17 -11.44
CA SER A 4 -19.25 -8.95 -10.90
C SER A 4 -20.12 -9.52 -12.02
N GLN A 5 -20.32 -8.75 -13.09
CA GLN A 5 -21.10 -9.19 -14.25
C GLN A 5 -20.42 -10.35 -15.01
N ASN A 6 -19.11 -10.27 -15.21
CA ASN A 6 -18.35 -11.36 -15.83
C ASN A 6 -18.33 -12.64 -14.99
N SER A 7 -18.34 -12.51 -13.65
CA SER A 7 -18.37 -13.65 -12.74
C SER A 7 -19.72 -14.39 -12.80
N GLY A 8 -20.83 -13.64 -12.92
CA GLY A 8 -22.17 -14.21 -13.07
C GLY A 8 -22.34 -15.00 -14.38
N ILE A 9 -21.82 -14.49 -15.49
CA ILE A 9 -21.86 -15.18 -16.80
C ILE A 9 -21.13 -16.54 -16.74
N VAL A 10 -19.98 -16.57 -16.06
CA VAL A 10 -19.17 -17.79 -15.92
C VAL A 10 -19.86 -18.81 -15.03
N ALA A 11 -20.49 -18.36 -13.94
CA ALA A 11 -21.27 -19.24 -13.07
C ALA A 11 -22.50 -19.82 -13.80
N ALA A 12 -23.19 -19.02 -14.62
CA ALA A 12 -24.31 -19.48 -15.43
C ALA A 12 -23.87 -20.52 -16.48
N ALA A 13 -22.74 -20.27 -17.17
CA ALA A 13 -22.17 -21.22 -18.13
C ALA A 13 -21.76 -22.53 -17.44
N LEU A 14 -21.10 -22.45 -16.28
CA LEU A 14 -20.73 -23.61 -15.47
C LEU A 14 -21.97 -24.41 -15.07
N TYR A 15 -23.02 -23.74 -14.60
CA TYR A 15 -24.28 -24.40 -14.25
C TYR A 15 -24.88 -25.14 -15.44
N ALA A 16 -25.02 -24.49 -16.60
CA ALA A 16 -25.56 -25.12 -17.81
C ALA A 16 -24.77 -26.38 -18.21
N ILE A 17 -23.44 -26.29 -18.18
CA ILE A 17 -22.55 -27.41 -18.52
C ILE A 17 -22.66 -28.56 -17.52
N MET A 18 -22.86 -28.27 -16.23
CA MET A 18 -23.04 -29.28 -15.19
C MET A 18 -24.41 -29.97 -15.27
N THR A 19 -25.45 -29.27 -15.72
CA THR A 19 -26.81 -29.82 -15.82
C THR A 19 -27.08 -30.60 -17.09
N LEU A 20 -26.37 -30.30 -18.18
CA LEU A 20 -26.61 -30.90 -19.47
C LEU A 20 -25.75 -32.16 -19.69
N PRO A 21 -26.27 -33.17 -20.41
CA PRO A 21 -25.52 -34.38 -20.75
C PRO A 21 -24.16 -34.07 -21.39
N LYS A 22 -23.13 -34.84 -21.04
CA LYS A 22 -21.73 -34.64 -21.49
C LYS A 22 -21.50 -35.07 -22.95
N ASP A 23 -22.40 -35.91 -23.45
CA ASP A 23 -22.43 -36.58 -24.76
C ASP A 23 -23.35 -35.90 -25.78
N ALA A 24 -24.04 -34.81 -25.40
CA ALA A 24 -24.83 -34.00 -26.33
C ALA A 24 -24.04 -32.76 -26.83
N PRO A 25 -24.13 -32.42 -28.13
CA PRO A 25 -23.59 -31.16 -28.64
C PRO A 25 -24.20 -29.97 -27.89
N LEU A 26 -23.38 -28.98 -27.56
CA LEU A 26 -23.81 -27.79 -26.82
C LEU A 26 -23.38 -26.52 -27.54
N HIS A 27 -24.32 -25.60 -27.75
CA HIS A 27 -24.04 -24.26 -28.27
C HIS A 27 -24.40 -23.22 -27.19
N VAL A 28 -23.38 -22.59 -26.61
CA VAL A 28 -23.55 -21.57 -25.57
C VAL A 28 -23.45 -20.19 -26.20
N VAL A 29 -24.51 -19.41 -26.06
CA VAL A 29 -24.57 -18.02 -26.53
C VAL A 29 -24.47 -17.09 -25.34
N SER A 30 -23.63 -16.06 -25.45
CA SER A 30 -23.51 -15.00 -24.43
C SER A 30 -23.80 -13.64 -25.03
N SER A 31 -24.37 -12.74 -24.22
CA SER A 31 -24.57 -11.33 -24.58
C SER A 31 -23.24 -10.56 -24.71
N THR A 32 -22.15 -11.10 -24.17
CA THR A 32 -20.82 -10.46 -24.20
C THR A 32 -19.76 -11.40 -24.73
N ASP A 33 -18.62 -10.85 -25.14
CA ASP A 33 -17.43 -11.61 -25.55
C ASP A 33 -16.59 -12.12 -24.36
N ALA A 34 -17.11 -12.05 -23.13
CA ALA A 34 -16.38 -12.41 -21.93
C ALA A 34 -15.94 -13.88 -21.96
N LEU A 35 -16.88 -14.82 -22.22
CA LEU A 35 -16.59 -16.25 -22.28
C LEU A 35 -15.61 -16.59 -23.40
N THR A 36 -15.80 -16.01 -24.59
CA THR A 36 -14.93 -16.28 -25.74
C THR A 36 -13.52 -15.74 -25.51
N THR A 37 -13.40 -14.53 -24.96
CA THR A 37 -12.11 -13.95 -24.58
C THR A 37 -11.41 -14.80 -23.50
N ILE A 38 -12.14 -15.27 -22.49
CA ILE A 38 -11.58 -16.09 -21.42
C ILE A 38 -11.11 -17.45 -21.95
N LEU A 39 -11.98 -18.18 -22.65
CA LEU A 39 -11.72 -19.56 -23.07
C LEU A 39 -10.72 -19.66 -24.23
N PHE A 40 -10.74 -18.71 -25.18
CA PHE A 40 -9.93 -18.82 -26.40
C PHE A 40 -8.73 -17.87 -26.44
N ARG A 41 -8.79 -16.69 -25.80
CA ARG A 41 -7.66 -15.74 -25.82
C ARG A 41 -6.77 -15.85 -24.58
N LYS A 42 -7.36 -16.00 -23.39
CA LYS A 42 -6.64 -15.91 -22.11
C LYS A 42 -6.36 -17.25 -21.41
N ARG A 43 -7.13 -18.30 -21.74
CA ARG A 43 -7.04 -19.61 -21.07
C ARG A 43 -5.61 -20.14 -20.98
N GLN A 44 -4.90 -20.21 -22.11
CA GLN A 44 -3.55 -20.77 -22.14
C GLN A 44 -2.58 -19.96 -21.27
N GLU A 45 -2.62 -18.63 -21.36
CA GLU A 45 -1.79 -17.74 -20.54
C GLU A 45 -2.07 -17.92 -19.04
N TRP A 46 -3.33 -18.09 -18.66
CA TRP A 46 -3.74 -18.28 -17.27
C TRP A 46 -3.38 -19.67 -16.74
N GLU A 47 -3.55 -20.72 -17.54
CA GLU A 47 -3.10 -22.07 -17.21
C GLU A 47 -1.59 -22.14 -17.05
N ASP A 48 -0.83 -21.56 -17.98
CA ASP A 48 0.63 -21.52 -17.92
C ASP A 48 1.12 -20.78 -16.66
N ARG A 49 0.38 -19.74 -16.22
CA ARG A 49 0.63 -18.99 -14.98
C ARG A 49 0.03 -19.61 -13.72
N GLY A 50 -0.58 -20.79 -13.81
CA GLY A 50 -1.19 -21.47 -12.66
C GLY A 50 -2.34 -20.69 -12.03
N TRP A 51 -2.98 -19.79 -12.81
CA TRP A 51 -4.12 -18.95 -12.43
C TRP A 51 -3.85 -17.92 -11.32
N VAL A 52 -2.58 -17.65 -11.03
CA VAL A 52 -2.14 -16.68 -10.02
C VAL A 52 -2.56 -15.26 -10.40
N GLY A 53 -3.17 -14.53 -9.45
CA GLY A 53 -3.65 -13.16 -9.65
C GLY A 53 -4.90 -13.00 -10.51
N VAL A 54 -5.59 -14.09 -10.89
CA VAL A 54 -6.85 -14.02 -11.67
C VAL A 54 -8.05 -13.91 -10.72
N PRO A 55 -8.79 -12.78 -10.72
CA PRO A 55 -10.00 -12.65 -9.90
C PRO A 55 -11.04 -13.71 -10.30
N GLY A 56 -11.63 -14.42 -9.35
CA GLY A 56 -12.62 -15.47 -9.67
C GLY A 56 -12.04 -16.74 -10.30
N ALA A 57 -10.72 -16.95 -10.23
CA ALA A 57 -10.02 -18.12 -10.79
C ALA A 57 -10.71 -19.46 -10.53
N GLN A 58 -11.31 -19.65 -9.34
CA GLN A 58 -11.99 -20.89 -8.97
C GLN A 58 -13.10 -21.31 -9.95
N TYR A 59 -13.91 -20.35 -10.40
CA TYR A 59 -15.03 -20.62 -11.32
C TYR A 59 -14.53 -20.86 -12.74
N PHE A 60 -13.47 -20.15 -13.15
CA PHE A 60 -12.84 -20.39 -14.44
C PHE A 60 -12.18 -21.77 -14.51
N LYS A 61 -11.46 -22.16 -13.45
CA LYS A 61 -10.88 -23.51 -13.33
C LYS A 61 -11.96 -24.58 -13.40
N ALA A 62 -13.05 -24.42 -12.65
CA ALA A 62 -14.17 -25.34 -12.69
C ALA A 62 -14.80 -25.42 -14.08
N LEU A 63 -15.06 -24.29 -14.75
CA LEU A 63 -15.61 -24.26 -16.10
C LEU A 63 -14.71 -24.99 -17.11
N VAL A 64 -13.41 -24.70 -17.12
CA VAL A 64 -12.46 -25.36 -18.03
C VAL A 64 -12.35 -26.84 -17.72
N ASN A 65 -12.34 -27.21 -16.44
CA ASN A 65 -12.31 -28.60 -15.99
C ASN A 65 -13.55 -29.38 -16.48
N GLN A 66 -14.75 -28.82 -16.29
CA GLN A 66 -16.00 -29.44 -16.76
C GLN A 66 -16.06 -29.53 -18.29
N LEU A 67 -15.55 -28.52 -19.02
CA LEU A 67 -15.48 -28.56 -20.48
C LEU A 67 -14.57 -29.68 -20.99
N ARG A 68 -13.46 -29.98 -20.30
CA ARG A 68 -12.55 -31.08 -20.67
C ARG A 68 -13.16 -32.47 -20.46
N GLN A 69 -14.16 -32.58 -19.60
CA GLN A 69 -14.88 -33.83 -19.36
C GLN A 69 -15.96 -34.12 -20.41
N ARG A 70 -16.32 -33.15 -21.26
CA ARG A 70 -17.34 -33.35 -22.30
C ARG A 70 -16.77 -34.11 -23.48
N CYS A 71 -17.52 -35.09 -23.99
CA CYS A 71 -17.15 -35.88 -25.17
C CYS A 71 -17.81 -35.36 -26.45
N ALA A 72 -18.84 -34.51 -26.34
CA ALA A 72 -19.51 -33.91 -27.50
C ALA A 72 -19.06 -32.47 -27.79
N PRO A 73 -19.12 -32.04 -29.08
CA PRO A 73 -18.71 -30.70 -29.48
C PRO A 73 -19.44 -29.60 -28.69
N THR A 74 -18.66 -28.71 -28.07
CA THR A 74 -19.19 -27.54 -27.36
C THR A 74 -18.69 -26.28 -28.06
N SER A 75 -19.61 -25.44 -28.52
CA SER A 75 -19.33 -24.22 -29.26
C SER A 75 -19.83 -23.00 -28.48
N PHE A 76 -19.15 -21.87 -28.67
CA PHE A 76 -19.45 -20.61 -28.00
C PHE A 76 -19.63 -19.52 -29.04
N ALA A 77 -20.69 -18.72 -28.89
CA ALA A 77 -20.95 -17.56 -29.73
C ALA A 77 -21.28 -16.33 -28.89
N VAL A 78 -20.94 -15.16 -29.45
CA VAL A 78 -21.49 -13.89 -28.99
C VAL A 78 -22.81 -13.69 -29.73
N ARG A 79 -23.81 -13.15 -29.03
CA ARG A 79 -25.15 -12.85 -29.55
C ARG A 79 -25.10 -12.31 -30.99
N ASP A 80 -25.89 -12.94 -31.85
CA ASP A 80 -26.17 -12.51 -33.22
C ASP A 80 -27.69 -12.34 -33.44
N ARG A 81 -28.10 -11.66 -34.51
CA ARG A 81 -29.50 -11.36 -34.89
C ARG A 81 -30.39 -12.60 -34.94
N THR A 82 -29.82 -13.75 -35.26
CA THR A 82 -30.54 -15.04 -35.31
C THR A 82 -30.96 -15.56 -33.94
N GLN A 83 -30.33 -15.07 -32.86
CA GLN A 83 -30.49 -15.58 -31.49
C GLN A 83 -31.21 -14.59 -30.56
N ASP A 84 -31.69 -13.46 -31.10
CA ASP A 84 -32.29 -12.36 -30.33
C ASP A 84 -33.46 -12.80 -29.44
N ARG A 85 -34.36 -13.65 -29.95
CA ARG A 85 -35.51 -14.14 -29.17
C ARG A 85 -35.11 -14.96 -27.94
N LEU A 86 -34.07 -15.81 -28.06
CA LEU A 86 -33.56 -16.62 -26.96
C LEU A 86 -32.82 -15.76 -25.93
N MET A 87 -32.08 -14.77 -26.40
CA MET A 87 -31.36 -13.83 -25.54
C MET A 87 -32.32 -12.92 -24.77
N GLU A 88 -33.37 -12.41 -25.41
CA GLU A 88 -34.42 -11.61 -24.74
C GLU A 88 -35.13 -12.41 -23.64
N ALA A 89 -35.39 -13.70 -23.87
CA ALA A 89 -35.97 -14.58 -22.85
C ALA A 89 -35.01 -14.77 -21.66
N ALA A 90 -33.72 -15.02 -21.93
CA ALA A 90 -32.70 -15.16 -20.89
C ALA A 90 -32.49 -13.86 -20.09
N GLU A 91 -32.51 -12.70 -20.75
CA GLU A 91 -32.40 -11.38 -20.12
C GLU A 91 -33.61 -11.10 -19.23
N LYS A 92 -34.82 -11.45 -19.67
CA LYS A 92 -36.04 -11.38 -18.83
C LYS A 92 -35.94 -12.27 -17.59
N MET A 93 -35.43 -13.51 -17.73
CA MET A 93 -35.21 -14.42 -16.59
C MET A 93 -34.14 -13.88 -15.62
N CYS A 94 -33.10 -13.21 -16.13
CA CYS A 94 -32.10 -12.56 -15.27
C CYS A 94 -32.67 -11.33 -14.55
N ALA A 95 -33.52 -10.55 -15.21
CA ALA A 95 -34.16 -9.37 -14.63
C ALA A 95 -35.13 -9.75 -13.50
N THR A 96 -35.94 -10.80 -13.69
CA THR A 96 -36.84 -11.31 -12.64
C THR A 96 -36.07 -11.93 -11.47
N ALA A 97 -34.94 -12.59 -11.73
CA ALA A 97 -34.07 -13.15 -10.69
C ALA A 97 -33.23 -12.09 -9.93
N SER A 98 -33.18 -10.85 -10.42
CA SER A 98 -32.45 -9.74 -9.79
C SER A 98 -33.32 -8.87 -8.87
N ASP A 99 -34.62 -9.16 -8.77
CA ASP A 99 -35.56 -8.45 -7.90
C ASP A 99 -35.27 -8.76 -6.41
N PRO A 100 -35.01 -7.75 -5.56
CA PRO A 100 -34.75 -7.93 -4.13
C PRO A 100 -35.85 -8.68 -3.36
N THR A 101 -37.08 -8.67 -3.86
CA THR A 101 -38.24 -9.30 -3.21
C THR A 101 -38.34 -10.81 -3.47
N ALA A 102 -37.60 -11.34 -4.45
CA ALA A 102 -37.59 -12.77 -4.81
C ALA A 102 -36.41 -13.56 -4.21
N ILE A 103 -35.57 -12.94 -3.38
CA ILE A 103 -34.35 -13.54 -2.80
C ILE A 103 -34.70 -14.47 -1.63
N SER A 104 -35.45 -15.55 -1.89
CA SER A 104 -35.69 -16.61 -0.89
C SER A 104 -34.73 -17.81 -1.05
N SER A 105 -33.98 -17.92 -2.15
CA SER A 105 -32.89 -18.91 -2.27
C SER A 105 -31.89 -18.54 -3.38
N ILE A 106 -30.76 -17.93 -3.02
CA ILE A 106 -29.64 -17.81 -3.96
C ILE A 106 -29.07 -19.21 -4.19
N ARG A 107 -29.28 -19.78 -5.39
CA ARG A 107 -28.66 -21.05 -5.78
C ARG A 107 -27.18 -20.82 -6.11
N LEU A 108 -26.31 -21.05 -5.13
CA LEU A 108 -24.87 -21.04 -5.32
C LEU A 108 -24.47 -22.22 -6.23
N VAL A 109 -23.78 -21.92 -7.33
CA VAL A 109 -23.21 -22.94 -8.22
C VAL A 109 -21.87 -23.38 -7.63
N PRO A 110 -21.71 -24.62 -7.15
CA PRO A 110 -20.43 -25.05 -6.60
C PRO A 110 -19.39 -25.19 -7.72
N PRO A 111 -18.14 -24.70 -7.54
CA PRO A 111 -17.06 -24.86 -8.52
C PRO A 111 -16.49 -26.29 -8.47
N VAL A 112 -17.29 -27.27 -8.90
CA VAL A 112 -16.94 -28.69 -8.91
C VAL A 112 -15.82 -28.95 -9.91
N ARG A 113 -14.80 -29.68 -9.47
CA ARG A 113 -13.61 -30.03 -10.25
C ARG A 113 -13.33 -31.52 -10.09
N ASP A 114 -12.94 -32.14 -11.19
CA ASP A 114 -12.42 -33.50 -11.24
C ASP A 114 -10.89 -33.44 -11.28
N ASP A 115 -10.24 -34.15 -10.36
CA ASP A 115 -8.79 -34.19 -10.22
C ASP A 115 -8.09 -34.69 -11.49
N ALA A 116 -8.73 -35.57 -12.27
CA ALA A 116 -8.17 -36.10 -13.52
C ALA A 116 -7.96 -35.02 -14.61
N PHE A 117 -8.71 -33.91 -14.52
CA PHE A 117 -8.66 -32.81 -15.49
C PHE A 117 -8.09 -31.51 -14.90
N GLU A 118 -7.65 -31.54 -13.64
CA GLU A 118 -7.05 -30.39 -12.96
C GLU A 118 -5.55 -30.29 -13.26
N LEU A 119 -5.16 -29.18 -13.90
CA LEU A 119 -3.74 -28.85 -14.04
C LEU A 119 -3.22 -28.28 -12.73
N SER A 120 -2.18 -28.92 -12.19
CA SER A 120 -1.55 -28.47 -10.96
C SER A 120 -0.41 -27.49 -11.23
N GLY A 121 -0.37 -26.43 -10.43
CA GLY A 121 0.74 -25.50 -10.39
C GLY A 121 0.93 -24.64 -11.64
N THR A 122 2.14 -24.14 -11.78
CA THR A 122 2.57 -23.21 -12.83
C THR A 122 3.45 -23.95 -13.82
N LYS A 123 3.31 -23.69 -15.12
CA LYS A 123 4.13 -24.35 -16.13
C LYS A 123 5.58 -23.91 -16.00
N LEU A 124 6.49 -24.86 -15.76
CA LEU A 124 7.90 -24.57 -15.46
C LEU A 124 8.60 -23.77 -16.56
N ASN A 125 8.31 -24.07 -17.83
CA ASN A 125 8.93 -23.36 -18.96
C ASN A 125 8.47 -21.90 -19.12
N ALA A 126 7.32 -21.53 -18.55
CA ALA A 126 6.78 -20.17 -18.56
C ALA A 126 7.04 -19.44 -17.22
N LEU A 127 7.68 -20.12 -16.26
CA LEU A 127 7.90 -19.60 -14.93
C LEU A 127 9.06 -18.60 -14.91
N THR A 128 8.75 -17.36 -14.54
CA THR A 128 9.77 -16.35 -14.23
C THR A 128 9.98 -16.26 -12.71
N GLN A 129 11.15 -15.79 -12.26
CA GLN A 129 11.40 -15.56 -10.83
C GLN A 129 10.33 -14.65 -10.19
N ALA A 130 9.94 -13.58 -10.89
CA ALA A 130 8.91 -12.66 -10.41
C ALA A 130 7.54 -13.36 -10.26
N HIS A 131 7.21 -14.27 -11.18
CA HIS A 131 5.98 -15.06 -11.10
C HIS A 131 6.04 -16.14 -10.02
N ALA A 132 7.17 -16.85 -9.89
CA ALA A 132 7.40 -17.81 -8.81
C ALA A 132 7.25 -17.15 -7.44
N TYR A 133 7.82 -15.95 -7.26
CA TYR A 133 7.65 -15.17 -6.04
C TYR A 133 6.18 -14.82 -5.76
N LYS A 134 5.40 -14.42 -6.79
CA LYS A 134 3.95 -14.21 -6.65
C LYS A 134 3.22 -15.49 -6.23
N CYS A 135 3.51 -16.63 -6.87
CA CYS A 135 2.93 -17.92 -6.53
C CYS A 135 3.16 -18.27 -5.05
N ILE A 136 4.41 -18.13 -4.59
CA ILE A 136 4.78 -18.37 -3.19
C ILE A 136 4.02 -17.42 -2.26
N ARG A 137 3.94 -16.14 -2.61
CA ARG A 137 3.24 -15.14 -1.80
C ARG A 137 1.73 -15.32 -1.71
N GLU A 138 1.07 -15.87 -2.73
CA GLU A 138 -0.35 -16.21 -2.68
C GLU A 138 -0.60 -17.48 -1.85
N LYS A 139 0.28 -18.48 -1.94
CA LYS A 139 0.20 -19.70 -1.14
C LYS A 139 0.55 -19.48 0.33
N THR A 140 1.46 -18.54 0.61
CA THR A 140 1.89 -18.24 1.98
C THR A 140 0.79 -17.45 2.68
N LYS A 141 0.12 -18.08 3.66
CA LYS A 141 -0.82 -17.38 4.54
C LYS A 141 -0.08 -16.25 5.25
N ARG A 142 -0.56 -15.02 5.07
CA ARG A 142 -0.03 -13.87 5.82
C ARG A 142 -0.59 -13.97 7.24
N THR A 143 0.29 -14.03 8.23
CA THR A 143 -0.12 -13.87 9.62
C THR A 143 -0.64 -12.44 9.79
N PRO A 144 -1.93 -12.23 10.13
CA PRO A 144 -2.44 -10.89 10.39
C PRO A 144 -1.66 -10.29 11.56
N ARG A 145 -1.31 -9.01 11.44
CA ARG A 145 -0.63 -8.28 12.51
C ARG A 145 -1.68 -7.46 13.23
N ALA A 146 -1.88 -7.71 14.52
CA ALA A 146 -2.90 -7.03 15.32
C ALA A 146 -2.85 -5.50 15.20
N ALA A 147 -1.66 -4.90 15.28
CA ALA A 147 -1.49 -3.46 15.09
C ALA A 147 -1.95 -2.97 13.70
N THR A 148 -1.64 -3.73 12.65
CA THR A 148 -2.04 -3.37 11.27
C THR A 148 -3.55 -3.50 11.07
N GLU A 149 -4.16 -4.57 11.58
CA GLU A 149 -5.61 -4.75 11.51
C GLU A 149 -6.35 -3.66 12.28
N HIS A 150 -5.87 -3.31 13.47
CA HIS A 150 -6.42 -2.22 14.27
C HIS A 150 -6.37 -0.88 13.53
N GLN A 151 -5.20 -0.50 13.00
CA GLN A 151 -5.07 0.76 12.25
C GLN A 151 -5.95 0.76 10.99
N MET A 152 -6.03 -0.38 10.29
CA MET A 152 -6.87 -0.51 9.12
C MET A 152 -8.35 -0.39 9.46
N MET A 153 -8.80 -1.03 10.54
CA MET A 153 -10.18 -0.92 11.01
C MET A 153 -10.55 0.53 11.33
N ARG A 154 -9.67 1.28 12.01
CA ARG A 154 -9.88 2.70 12.30
C ARG A 154 -10.07 3.54 11.03
N VAL A 155 -9.12 3.43 10.08
CA VAL A 155 -9.20 4.18 8.81
C VAL A 155 -10.46 3.83 8.02
N LEU A 156 -10.83 2.55 7.93
CA LEU A 156 -12.02 2.12 7.21
C LEU A 156 -13.32 2.57 7.90
N THR A 157 -13.34 2.59 9.23
CA THR A 157 -14.49 3.05 10.03
C THR A 157 -14.66 4.56 9.86
N ALA A 158 -13.58 5.33 9.97
CA ALA A 158 -13.59 6.77 9.73
C ALA A 158 -14.08 7.09 8.31
N ALA A 159 -13.56 6.40 7.28
CA ALA A 159 -14.00 6.59 5.91
C ALA A 159 -15.50 6.30 5.72
N ARG A 160 -16.04 5.27 6.40
CA ARG A 160 -17.47 4.96 6.37
C ARG A 160 -18.31 6.07 7.00
N VAL A 161 -17.88 6.62 8.14
CA VAL A 161 -18.57 7.73 8.82
C VAL A 161 -18.53 9.00 7.97
N SER A 162 -17.41 9.26 7.28
CA SER A 162 -17.25 10.40 6.37
C SER A 162 -17.96 10.24 5.02
N GLY A 163 -18.86 9.27 4.86
CA GLY A 163 -19.68 9.11 3.66
C GLY A 163 -19.06 8.30 2.52
N ARG A 164 -17.96 7.56 2.77
CA ARG A 164 -17.36 6.62 1.81
C ARG A 164 -17.53 5.16 2.26
N PRO A 165 -18.76 4.60 2.21
CA PRO A 165 -18.97 3.20 2.52
C PRO A 165 -18.27 2.30 1.49
N GLY A 166 -17.72 1.17 1.95
CA GLY A 166 -17.12 0.15 1.07
C GLY A 166 -15.66 0.37 0.68
N MET A 167 -14.97 1.34 1.28
CA MET A 167 -13.52 1.44 1.17
C MET A 167 -12.85 0.14 1.61
N THR A 168 -11.87 -0.32 0.85
CA THR A 168 -11.15 -1.59 1.08
C THR A 168 -9.75 -1.34 1.63
N GLN A 169 -9.18 -2.34 2.33
CA GLN A 169 -7.79 -2.28 2.79
C GLN A 169 -6.81 -2.05 1.62
N ALA A 170 -7.13 -2.61 0.45
CA ALA A 170 -6.31 -2.46 -0.76
C ALA A 170 -6.26 -1.00 -1.24
N GLU A 171 -7.39 -0.28 -1.18
CA GLU A 171 -7.44 1.15 -1.51
C GLU A 171 -6.61 1.98 -0.54
N VAL A 172 -6.66 1.70 0.77
CA VAL A 172 -5.81 2.38 1.76
C VAL A 172 -4.33 2.18 1.41
N TRP A 173 -3.90 0.92 1.17
CA TRP A 173 -2.52 0.63 0.82
C TRP A 173 -2.07 1.26 -0.51
N ASN A 174 -2.95 1.32 -1.50
CA ASN A 174 -2.67 1.99 -2.76
C ASN A 174 -2.60 3.52 -2.58
N GLY A 175 -3.46 4.08 -1.73
CA GLY A 175 -3.46 5.50 -1.36
C GLY A 175 -2.16 5.92 -0.69
N VAL A 176 -1.64 5.13 0.26
CA VAL A 176 -0.34 5.40 0.90
C VAL A 176 0.80 5.48 -0.12
N ARG A 177 0.71 4.72 -1.22
CA ARG A 177 1.67 4.71 -2.33
C ARG A 177 1.28 5.62 -3.49
N HIS A 178 0.33 6.54 -3.27
CA HIS A 178 -0.13 7.42 -4.33
C HIS A 178 1.04 8.22 -4.92
N ARG A 179 1.06 8.41 -6.24
CA ARG A 179 2.16 9.07 -6.98
C ARG A 179 2.44 10.51 -6.52
N ASP A 180 1.46 11.13 -5.85
CA ASP A 180 1.56 12.50 -5.35
C ASP A 180 2.37 12.57 -4.04
N ILE A 181 2.54 11.45 -3.34
CA ILE A 181 3.23 11.36 -2.06
C ILE A 181 4.71 11.03 -2.30
N GLN A 182 5.62 11.75 -1.65
CA GLN A 182 7.05 11.50 -1.78
C GLN A 182 7.43 10.13 -1.23
N ARG A 183 8.34 9.41 -1.89
CA ARG A 183 8.75 8.04 -1.51
C ARG A 183 9.22 7.90 -0.04
N LYS A 184 9.90 8.92 0.51
CA LYS A 184 10.29 8.94 1.94
C LYS A 184 9.08 8.98 2.88
N ILE A 185 8.00 9.65 2.47
CA ILE A 185 6.76 9.79 3.22
C ILE A 185 5.92 8.52 3.08
N VAL A 186 5.94 7.88 1.91
CA VAL A 186 5.34 6.55 1.71
C VAL A 186 5.89 5.54 2.72
N ASP A 187 7.22 5.49 2.93
CA ASP A 187 7.83 4.61 3.94
C ASP A 187 7.40 4.98 5.37
N PHE A 188 7.35 6.28 5.68
CA PHE A 188 6.86 6.78 6.96
C PHE A 188 5.40 6.36 7.25
N LEU A 189 4.48 6.57 6.30
CA LEU A 189 3.06 6.20 6.43
C LEU A 189 2.88 4.67 6.48
N TRP A 190 3.63 3.93 5.67
CA TRP A 190 3.61 2.47 5.69
C TRP A 190 4.03 1.93 7.06
N LYS A 191 5.10 2.47 7.65
CA LYS A 191 5.53 2.13 9.01
C LYS A 191 4.50 2.54 10.07
N ALA A 192 3.82 3.69 9.88
CA ALA A 192 2.78 4.15 10.80
C ALA A 192 1.58 3.19 10.81
N LEU A 193 1.07 2.78 9.64
CA LEU A 193 0.00 1.78 9.53
C LEU A 193 0.38 0.42 10.13
N HIS A 194 1.66 0.04 10.05
CA HIS A 194 2.13 -1.20 10.65
C HIS A 194 2.46 -1.09 12.15
N GLY A 195 2.45 0.11 12.74
CA GLY A 195 2.97 0.32 14.09
C GLY A 195 4.46 -0.02 14.21
N ALA A 196 5.23 0.16 13.13
CA ALA A 196 6.62 -0.27 13.02
C ALA A 196 7.65 0.81 13.45
N HIS A 197 7.19 1.99 13.86
CA HIS A 197 8.07 3.04 14.39
C HIS A 197 8.43 2.74 15.85
N ARG A 198 9.69 3.01 16.22
CA ARG A 198 10.19 2.83 17.59
C ARG A 198 9.77 4.02 18.45
N VAL A 199 8.52 4.02 18.89
CA VAL A 199 7.89 5.10 19.67
C VAL A 199 6.94 4.51 20.73
N GLY A 200 6.59 5.29 21.76
CA GLY A 200 5.66 4.89 22.81
C GLY A 200 5.96 3.53 23.42
N HIS A 201 4.95 2.67 23.41
CA HIS A 201 4.95 1.28 23.91
C HIS A 201 6.09 0.38 23.40
N TYR A 202 6.77 0.73 22.31
CA TYR A 202 7.96 -0.01 21.90
C TYR A 202 9.07 0.06 22.96
N TRP A 203 9.28 1.24 23.55
CA TRP A 203 10.36 1.48 24.50
C TRP A 203 10.06 0.97 25.91
N THR A 204 8.79 0.86 26.29
CA THR A 204 8.37 0.37 27.61
C THR A 204 8.72 -1.10 27.86
N LYS A 205 9.08 -1.84 26.82
CA LYS A 205 9.49 -3.26 26.89
C LYS A 205 11.00 -3.45 27.02
N ILE A 206 11.77 -2.37 26.94
CA ILE A 206 13.23 -2.42 26.93
C ILE A 206 13.72 -1.86 28.27
N PRO A 207 14.27 -2.70 29.16
CA PRO A 207 14.80 -2.27 30.44
C PRO A 207 15.84 -1.15 30.30
N GLY A 208 15.68 -0.07 31.08
CA GLY A 208 16.57 1.10 31.10
C GLY A 208 16.33 2.13 30.00
N TYR A 209 15.29 1.96 29.19
CA TYR A 209 14.93 2.90 28.11
C TYR A 209 13.46 3.30 28.14
N GLU A 210 12.72 2.96 29.19
CA GLU A 210 11.28 3.15 29.32
C GLU A 210 10.89 4.63 29.24
N GLU A 211 11.74 5.53 29.74
CA GLU A 211 11.58 6.99 29.65
C GLU A 211 11.40 7.47 28.20
N ARG A 212 11.97 6.77 27.21
CA ARG A 212 11.83 7.10 25.77
C ARG A 212 10.45 6.78 25.21
N GLY A 213 9.66 6.01 25.95
CA GLY A 213 8.25 5.76 25.66
C GLY A 213 7.33 6.92 26.03
N MET A 214 7.83 7.89 26.81
CA MET A 214 7.05 9.00 27.33
C MET A 214 7.46 10.31 26.65
N CYS A 215 6.48 11.18 26.41
CA CYS A 215 6.71 12.50 25.84
C CYS A 215 7.18 13.45 26.94
N GLN A 216 8.43 13.91 26.86
CA GLN A 216 9.01 14.85 27.83
C GLN A 216 8.28 16.21 27.91
N ARG A 217 7.39 16.53 26.96
CA ARG A 217 6.65 17.81 26.95
C ARG A 217 5.33 17.79 27.69
N CYS A 218 4.61 16.68 27.66
CA CYS A 218 3.26 16.59 28.22
C CYS A 218 3.06 15.36 29.11
N GLY A 219 4.09 14.51 29.27
CA GLY A 219 4.08 13.40 30.21
C GLY A 219 3.18 12.22 29.83
N VAL A 220 2.62 12.20 28.63
CA VAL A 220 1.82 11.05 28.12
C VAL A 220 2.67 10.14 27.23
N GLU A 221 2.13 8.98 26.88
CA GLU A 221 2.80 8.06 25.96
C GLU A 221 3.13 8.74 24.62
N ASP A 222 4.40 8.66 24.20
CA ASP A 222 4.88 9.26 22.95
C ASP A 222 4.56 8.36 21.74
N SER A 223 3.29 8.02 21.56
CA SER A 223 2.80 7.21 20.43
C SER A 223 2.83 8.01 19.12
N MET A 224 2.82 7.33 17.96
CA MET A 224 2.81 8.05 16.67
C MET A 224 1.59 8.96 16.51
N GLU A 225 0.43 8.51 17.00
CA GLU A 225 -0.79 9.33 17.04
C GLU A 225 -0.64 10.54 17.94
N HIS A 226 -0.07 10.35 19.15
CA HIS A 226 0.24 11.46 20.04
C HIS A 226 1.13 12.49 19.34
N ILE A 227 2.24 12.05 18.75
CA ILE A 227 3.22 12.92 18.11
C ILE A 227 2.60 13.78 17.01
N LEU A 228 1.75 13.18 16.16
CA LEU A 228 1.19 13.86 15.01
C LEU A 228 -0.04 14.71 15.37
N VAL A 229 -0.89 14.23 16.28
CA VAL A 229 -2.24 14.80 16.49
C VAL A 229 -2.39 15.44 17.86
N HIS A 230 -1.89 14.84 18.95
CA HIS A 230 -2.24 15.25 20.33
C HIS A 230 -1.15 16.01 21.10
N CYS A 231 0.10 16.01 20.62
CA CYS A 231 1.24 16.58 21.34
C CYS A 231 1.19 18.11 21.47
N THR A 232 1.23 18.65 22.69
CA THR A 232 1.18 20.10 22.98
C THR A 232 2.42 20.89 22.53
N ALA A 233 3.37 20.25 21.87
CA ALA A 233 4.58 20.91 21.39
C ALA A 233 4.28 21.98 20.33
N TYR A 234 4.90 23.15 20.50
CA TYR A 234 4.74 24.29 19.60
C TYR A 234 4.90 23.92 18.11
N GLY A 235 5.93 23.12 17.77
CA GLY A 235 6.20 22.73 16.40
C GLY A 235 5.07 21.92 15.73
N ARG A 236 4.34 21.09 16.48
CA ARG A 236 3.16 20.36 15.98
C ARG A 236 2.03 21.35 15.70
N LEU A 237 1.68 22.14 16.72
CA LEU A 237 0.62 23.16 16.66
C LEU A 237 0.81 24.09 15.47
N LYS A 238 1.98 24.71 15.35
CA LYS A 238 2.26 25.70 14.32
C LYS A 238 2.19 25.11 12.92
N VAL A 239 2.65 23.87 12.73
CA VAL A 239 2.57 23.21 11.42
C VAL A 239 1.13 22.96 11.00
N TRP A 240 0.26 22.51 11.91
CA TRP A 240 -1.15 22.31 11.59
C TRP A 240 -1.91 23.62 11.40
N GLU A 241 -1.65 24.64 12.21
CA GLU A 241 -2.19 26.00 12.04
C GLU A 241 -1.85 26.55 10.64
N MET A 242 -0.61 26.39 10.18
CA MET A 242 -0.18 26.82 8.85
C MET A 242 -0.83 25.99 7.74
N ALA A 243 -1.03 24.69 7.96
CA ALA A 243 -1.70 23.81 7.00
C ALA A 243 -3.17 24.19 6.83
N GLU A 244 -3.89 24.36 7.94
CA GLU A 244 -5.28 24.81 7.97
C GLU A 244 -5.41 26.19 7.31
N SER A 245 -4.55 27.15 7.66
CA SER A 245 -4.52 28.49 7.07
C SER A 245 -4.32 28.47 5.56
N LEU A 246 -3.53 27.53 5.04
CA LEU A 246 -3.35 27.35 3.60
C LEU A 246 -4.59 26.74 2.96
N TRP A 247 -5.20 25.74 3.60
CA TRP A 247 -6.40 25.06 3.10
C TRP A 247 -7.61 25.99 3.06
N ALA A 248 -7.80 26.82 4.09
CA ALA A 248 -8.89 27.79 4.17
C ALA A 248 -8.93 28.76 2.98
N ARG A 249 -7.79 29.05 2.34
CA ARG A 249 -7.73 29.87 1.12
C ARG A 249 -8.42 29.24 -0.09
N LYS A 250 -8.69 27.94 -0.05
CA LYS A 250 -9.50 27.25 -1.07
C LYS A 250 -11.01 27.43 -0.86
N GLY A 251 -11.43 28.00 0.27
CA GLY A 251 -12.84 28.12 0.62
C GLY A 251 -13.49 26.77 0.92
N LEU A 252 -12.70 25.75 1.24
CA LEU A 252 -13.17 24.41 1.55
C LEU A 252 -13.16 24.18 3.06
N PRO A 253 -14.12 23.41 3.58
CA PRO A 253 -14.16 23.11 5.00
C PRO A 253 -12.91 22.32 5.41
N TRP A 254 -12.40 22.66 6.59
CA TRP A 254 -11.39 21.89 7.28
C TRP A 254 -12.11 21.02 8.32
N HIS A 255 -11.93 19.71 8.26
CA HIS A 255 -12.67 18.77 9.10
C HIS A 255 -12.02 18.71 10.51
N GLY A 256 -12.42 19.60 11.41
CA GLY A 256 -12.06 19.60 12.85
C GLY A 256 -10.90 20.54 13.24
N VAL A 257 -10.74 20.87 14.52
CA VAL A 257 -9.71 21.83 15.02
C VAL A 257 -8.28 21.33 14.79
N ASP A 258 -8.08 20.01 14.68
CA ASP A 258 -6.82 19.37 14.34
C ASP A 258 -7.06 18.24 13.31
N CYS A 259 -6.08 18.00 12.44
CA CYS A 259 -6.11 16.88 11.50
C CYS A 259 -6.16 15.55 12.27
N GLN A 260 -7.16 14.71 11.96
CA GLN A 260 -7.33 13.43 12.67
C GLN A 260 -6.28 12.40 12.24
N TRP A 261 -6.01 11.45 13.11
CA TRP A 261 -5.04 10.38 12.86
C TRP A 261 -5.38 9.57 11.60
N GLU A 262 -6.66 9.24 11.45
CA GLU A 262 -7.20 8.47 10.32
C GLU A 262 -7.09 9.25 9.01
N ASP A 263 -7.22 10.58 9.04
CA ASP A 263 -7.05 11.42 7.86
C ASP A 263 -5.61 11.41 7.35
N ILE A 264 -4.63 11.36 8.25
CA ILE A 264 -3.21 11.28 7.88
C ILE A 264 -2.91 9.93 7.22
N LEU A 265 -3.34 8.83 7.83
CA LEU A 265 -3.09 7.48 7.31
C LEU A 265 -3.90 7.19 6.03
N GLY A 266 -5.11 7.74 5.95
CA GLY A 266 -6.02 7.62 4.83
C GLY A 266 -5.81 8.68 3.73
N ALA A 267 -4.95 9.69 3.93
CA ALA A 267 -4.83 10.89 3.10
C ALA A 267 -4.76 10.57 1.59
N GLY A 268 -4.00 9.55 1.23
CA GLY A 268 -3.82 9.17 -0.16
C GLY A 268 -5.09 8.68 -0.86
N ALA A 269 -5.95 7.96 -0.14
CA ALA A 269 -7.16 7.37 -0.67
C ALA A 269 -8.39 8.25 -0.41
N ASN A 270 -8.46 8.94 0.72
CA ASN A 270 -9.61 9.76 1.12
C ASN A 270 -9.65 11.14 0.44
N ALA A 271 -8.52 11.61 -0.09
CA ALA A 271 -8.45 12.92 -0.75
C ALA A 271 -9.41 13.10 -1.93
N ASP A 272 -9.89 12.01 -2.54
CA ASP A 272 -10.81 12.09 -3.66
C ASP A 272 -12.29 12.23 -3.20
N PHE A 273 -12.56 12.24 -1.89
CA PHE A 273 -13.90 12.28 -1.29
C PHE A 273 -14.01 13.27 -0.11
N ILE A 274 -13.28 14.38 -0.15
CA ILE A 274 -13.24 15.38 0.93
C ILE A 274 -14.60 16.09 1.09
N GLU A 275 -15.32 16.26 -0.01
CA GLU A 275 -16.59 17.02 -0.09
C GLU A 275 -17.83 16.10 -0.08
N GLY A 276 -17.69 14.81 0.25
CA GLY A 276 -18.76 13.81 0.10
C GLY A 276 -18.99 13.37 -1.36
N ASP A 277 -18.85 14.30 -2.31
CA ASP A 277 -18.78 14.04 -3.75
C ASP A 277 -17.32 13.84 -4.25
N ALA A 278 -17.19 13.43 -5.53
CA ALA A 278 -15.91 13.24 -6.18
C ALA A 278 -15.12 14.56 -6.24
N THR A 279 -14.15 14.70 -5.33
CA THR A 279 -13.35 15.92 -5.15
C THR A 279 -12.54 16.21 -6.42
N PRO A 280 -12.48 17.48 -6.88
CA PRO A 280 -11.69 17.83 -8.05
C PRO A 280 -10.23 17.39 -7.92
N LYS A 281 -9.67 16.82 -9.00
CA LYS A 281 -8.30 16.25 -9.00
C LYS A 281 -7.23 17.21 -8.45
N ALA A 282 -7.35 18.50 -8.74
CA ALA A 282 -6.45 19.54 -8.27
C ALA A 282 -6.51 19.71 -6.75
N VAL A 283 -7.72 19.72 -6.19
CA VAL A 283 -8.00 19.84 -4.75
C VAL A 283 -7.52 18.59 -4.01
N ALA A 284 -7.88 17.41 -4.51
CA ALA A 284 -7.45 16.13 -3.96
C ALA A 284 -5.92 16.01 -3.91
N ARG A 285 -5.23 16.43 -4.97
CA ARG A 285 -3.75 16.46 -5.01
C ARG A 285 -3.18 17.43 -3.96
N LEU A 286 -3.73 18.63 -3.84
CA LEU A 286 -3.27 19.60 -2.84
C LEU A 286 -3.41 19.04 -1.42
N TRP A 287 -4.57 18.43 -1.11
CA TRP A 287 -4.81 17.80 0.19
C TRP A 287 -3.79 16.71 0.50
N ARG A 288 -3.58 15.77 -0.44
CA ARG A 288 -2.57 14.70 -0.30
C ARG A 288 -1.20 15.27 0.05
N ILE A 289 -0.78 16.32 -0.65
CA ILE A 289 0.52 16.96 -0.41
C ILE A 289 0.54 17.65 0.95
N LEU A 290 -0.47 18.46 1.25
CA LEU A 290 -0.55 19.28 2.45
C LEU A 290 -0.51 18.43 3.72
N ILE A 291 -1.38 17.42 3.81
CA ILE A 291 -1.50 16.56 4.99
C ILE A 291 -0.23 15.72 5.17
N THR A 292 0.23 15.07 4.12
CA THR A 292 1.35 14.12 4.25
C THR A 292 2.70 14.80 4.47
N GLU A 293 2.95 15.96 3.85
CA GLU A 293 4.16 16.75 4.09
C GLU A 293 4.16 17.39 5.48
N SER A 294 3.00 17.89 5.94
CA SER A 294 2.87 18.47 7.29
C SER A 294 3.08 17.42 8.36
N ALA A 295 2.41 16.26 8.28
CA ALA A 295 2.60 15.15 9.21
C ALA A 295 4.06 14.68 9.27
N HIS A 296 4.69 14.53 8.10
CA HIS A 296 6.10 14.13 8.06
C HIS A 296 7.04 15.21 8.61
N LEU A 297 6.72 16.51 8.45
CA LEU A 297 7.47 17.58 9.09
C LEU A 297 7.32 17.54 10.62
N VAL A 298 6.11 17.36 11.15
CA VAL A 298 5.88 17.19 12.59
C VAL A 298 6.72 16.04 13.15
N TRP A 299 6.71 14.89 12.48
CA TRP A 299 7.55 13.74 12.84
C TRP A 299 9.04 14.11 12.88
N ARG A 300 9.54 14.85 11.88
CA ARG A 300 10.94 15.30 11.83
C ARG A 300 11.27 16.29 12.95
N LEU A 301 10.37 17.23 13.26
CA LEU A 301 10.55 18.18 14.36
C LEU A 301 10.63 17.44 15.70
N ARG A 302 9.77 16.44 15.92
CA ARG A 302 9.86 15.55 17.09
C ARG A 302 11.18 14.80 17.13
N CYS A 303 11.61 14.21 16.02
CA CYS A 303 12.89 13.47 15.97
C CYS A 303 14.08 14.37 16.30
N ALA A 304 14.11 15.59 15.75
CA ALA A 304 15.15 16.56 16.06
C ALA A 304 15.19 16.89 17.57
N ARG A 305 14.02 17.10 18.18
CA ARG A 305 13.91 17.33 19.63
C ARG A 305 14.41 16.13 20.44
N VAL A 306 13.82 14.96 20.22
CA VAL A 306 14.03 13.80 21.11
C VAL A 306 15.38 13.11 20.87
N ILE A 307 15.88 13.10 19.63
CA ILE A 307 17.12 12.38 19.27
C ILE A 307 18.29 13.35 19.15
N GLY A 308 18.07 14.54 18.59
CA GLY A 308 19.13 15.53 18.41
C GLY A 308 19.41 16.36 19.67
N HIS A 309 18.38 16.59 20.50
CA HIS A 309 18.42 17.45 21.69
C HIS A 309 17.80 16.76 22.91
N GLY A 310 17.90 15.43 22.99
CA GLY A 310 17.23 14.65 24.05
C GLY A 310 17.78 14.90 25.46
N GLU A 311 18.99 15.44 25.56
CA GLU A 311 19.63 15.84 26.82
C GLU A 311 19.18 17.24 27.28
N ASP A 312 18.62 18.04 26.39
CA ASP A 312 18.15 19.40 26.67
C ASP A 312 16.63 19.40 26.92
N ALA A 313 16.22 19.18 28.18
CA ALA A 313 14.80 19.06 28.55
C ALA A 313 13.92 20.24 28.08
N ASP A 314 14.48 21.45 28.07
CA ASP A 314 13.78 22.67 27.70
C ASP A 314 13.90 23.04 26.22
N TRP A 315 14.62 22.28 25.41
CA TRP A 315 14.86 22.63 24.02
C TRP A 315 13.59 22.65 23.15
N GLN A 316 13.31 23.79 22.53
CA GLN A 316 12.21 23.98 21.58
C GLN A 316 12.72 24.55 20.27
N HIS A 317 12.08 24.16 19.18
CA HIS A 317 12.27 24.84 17.91
C HIS A 317 11.80 26.28 18.04
N SER A 318 12.60 27.24 17.56
CA SER A 318 12.16 28.63 17.52
C SER A 318 10.96 28.78 16.56
N PRO A 319 10.00 29.66 16.87
CA PRO A 319 8.86 29.94 16.00
C PRO A 319 9.25 30.18 14.54
N LYS A 320 10.27 31.01 14.34
CA LYS A 320 10.73 31.36 13.00
C LYS A 320 11.35 30.19 12.25
N ALA A 321 12.04 29.29 12.96
CA ALA A 321 12.62 28.10 12.35
C ALA A 321 11.52 27.14 11.85
N VAL A 322 10.48 26.90 12.65
CA VAL A 322 9.34 26.04 12.26
C VAL A 322 8.64 26.59 11.02
N GLU A 323 8.30 27.88 11.02
CA GLU A 323 7.69 28.55 9.87
C GLU A 323 8.55 28.42 8.62
N THR A 324 9.85 28.71 8.74
CA THR A 324 10.79 28.64 7.62
C THR A 324 10.92 27.22 7.08
N MET A 325 10.92 26.20 7.95
CA MET A 325 10.96 24.80 7.54
C MET A 325 9.68 24.39 6.82
N TRP A 326 8.51 24.76 7.34
CA TRP A 326 7.23 24.46 6.71
C TRP A 326 7.09 25.14 5.35
N LEU A 327 7.40 26.43 5.27
CA LEU A 327 7.42 27.18 4.01
C LEU A 327 8.38 26.56 3.00
N ARG A 328 9.55 26.09 3.43
CA ARG A 328 10.51 25.42 2.55
C ARG A 328 9.95 24.12 1.99
N VAL A 329 9.26 23.33 2.81
CA VAL A 329 8.63 22.06 2.39
C VAL A 329 7.56 22.33 1.33
N ILE A 330 6.61 23.22 1.59
CA ILE A 330 5.52 23.55 0.66
C ILE A 330 6.06 24.20 -0.63
N ASN A 331 7.01 25.14 -0.52
CA ASN A 331 7.65 25.74 -1.70
C ASN A 331 8.42 24.72 -2.54
N SER A 332 9.07 23.75 -1.91
CA SER A 332 9.73 22.67 -2.64
C SER A 332 8.73 21.85 -3.44
N ARG A 333 7.52 21.63 -2.92
CA ARG A 333 6.44 20.93 -3.63
C ARG A 333 5.90 21.73 -4.80
N LEU A 334 5.63 23.02 -4.60
CA LEU A 334 5.26 23.93 -5.69
C LEU A 334 6.29 23.88 -6.83
N ARG A 335 7.59 24.01 -6.52
CA ARG A 335 8.66 23.94 -7.53
C ARG A 335 8.73 22.59 -8.24
N GLN A 336 8.52 21.49 -7.51
CA GLN A 336 8.47 20.15 -8.10
C GLN A 336 7.29 20.03 -9.07
N ASP A 337 6.11 20.52 -8.70
CA ASP A 337 4.93 20.47 -9.55
C ASP A 337 5.09 21.30 -10.82
N VAL A 338 5.63 22.52 -10.69
CA VAL A 338 5.95 23.38 -11.85
C VAL A 338 7.03 22.72 -12.72
N THR A 339 8.06 22.14 -12.13
CA THR A 339 9.08 21.42 -12.91
C THR A 339 8.47 20.24 -13.65
N ALA A 340 7.54 19.52 -13.01
CA ALA A 340 6.89 18.36 -13.60
C ALA A 340 5.95 18.69 -14.76
N THR A 341 5.62 19.97 -15.03
CA THR A 341 4.88 20.35 -16.25
C THR A 341 5.74 20.39 -17.50
N HIS A 342 7.07 20.28 -17.35
CA HIS A 342 8.01 20.47 -18.45
C HIS A 342 7.87 19.36 -19.51
N SER A 343 7.86 19.76 -20.78
CA SER A 343 7.66 18.88 -21.96
C SER A 343 8.62 17.69 -22.03
N ARG A 344 9.87 17.86 -21.57
CA ARG A 344 10.88 16.78 -21.40
C ARG A 344 10.36 15.51 -20.70
N PHE A 345 9.33 15.61 -19.86
CA PHE A 345 8.75 14.45 -19.17
C PHE A 345 7.71 13.71 -20.03
N GLY A 346 7.44 14.16 -21.26
CA GLY A 346 6.57 13.51 -22.23
C GLY A 346 5.20 13.16 -21.64
N ARG A 347 4.81 11.88 -21.75
CA ARG A 347 3.54 11.37 -21.21
C ARG A 347 3.43 11.42 -19.68
N GLN A 348 4.54 11.64 -18.97
CA GLN A 348 4.56 11.77 -17.51
C GLN A 348 4.45 13.23 -17.05
N ALA A 349 4.49 14.19 -17.97
CA ALA A 349 4.38 15.60 -17.64
C ALA A 349 3.00 15.91 -17.02
N LEU A 350 2.99 16.75 -15.99
CA LEU A 350 1.77 17.29 -15.43
C LEU A 350 1.19 18.35 -16.37
N HIS A 351 -0.13 18.38 -16.49
CA HIS A 351 -0.77 19.40 -17.29
C HIS A 351 -0.67 20.78 -16.60
N PRO A 352 -0.18 21.85 -17.25
CA PRO A 352 0.00 23.16 -16.62
C PRO A 352 -1.27 23.72 -15.97
N LYS A 353 -2.44 23.50 -16.60
CA LYS A 353 -3.75 23.91 -16.05
C LYS A 353 -4.03 23.25 -14.69
N LEU A 354 -3.70 21.96 -14.53
CA LEU A 354 -3.90 21.24 -13.27
C LEU A 354 -3.08 21.87 -12.14
N VAL A 355 -1.80 22.20 -12.41
CA VAL A 355 -0.91 22.84 -11.43
C VAL A 355 -1.39 24.25 -11.09
N ALA A 356 -1.86 25.02 -12.08
CA ALA A 356 -2.43 26.33 -11.85
C ALA A 356 -3.70 26.27 -11.00
N ASP A 357 -4.66 25.40 -11.35
CA ASP A 357 -5.91 25.22 -10.58
C ASP A 357 -5.62 24.78 -9.14
N MET A 358 -4.63 23.90 -8.96
CA MET A 358 -4.20 23.42 -7.66
C MET A 358 -3.63 24.53 -6.78
N TRP A 359 -2.76 25.39 -7.30
CA TRP A 359 -2.13 26.46 -6.50
C TRP A 359 -2.91 27.79 -6.53
N LYS A 360 -3.99 27.89 -7.30
CA LYS A 360 -4.87 29.07 -7.36
C LYS A 360 -5.39 29.45 -5.99
N GLY A 361 -5.32 30.73 -5.62
CA GLY A 361 -5.76 31.24 -4.30
C GLY A 361 -4.75 30.99 -3.16
N VAL A 362 -3.84 30.03 -3.31
CA VAL A 362 -2.74 29.77 -2.36
C VAL A 362 -1.52 30.62 -2.71
N VAL A 363 -1.13 30.61 -3.99
CA VAL A 363 -0.01 31.41 -4.51
C VAL A 363 -0.52 32.77 -4.98
N GLN A 364 0.10 33.84 -4.49
CA GLN A 364 -0.14 35.21 -4.95
C GLN A 364 0.99 35.61 -5.90
N LEU A 365 0.64 36.07 -7.09
CA LEU A 365 1.60 36.58 -8.07
C LEU A 365 1.29 38.06 -8.30
N ASP A 366 2.32 38.89 -8.26
CA ASP A 366 2.15 40.35 -8.34
C ASP A 366 1.81 40.84 -9.76
N THR A 367 2.12 40.07 -10.81
CA THR A 367 2.15 40.61 -12.18
C THR A 367 1.60 39.69 -13.28
N ALA A 368 1.23 38.44 -12.99
CA ALA A 368 0.74 37.55 -14.05
C ALA A 368 -0.24 36.46 -13.59
N PRO A 369 -1.16 36.01 -14.46
CA PRO A 369 -1.98 34.85 -14.21
C PRO A 369 -1.12 33.61 -13.91
N LEU A 370 -1.48 32.86 -12.89
CA LEU A 370 -0.74 31.67 -12.44
C LEU A 370 -0.50 30.65 -13.55
N ALA A 371 -1.48 30.46 -14.44
CA ALA A 371 -1.35 29.57 -15.58
C ALA A 371 -0.24 30.01 -16.56
N GLU A 372 -0.05 31.31 -16.74
CA GLU A 372 1.00 31.86 -17.58
C GLU A 372 2.37 31.78 -16.88
N TRP A 373 2.42 32.04 -15.59
CA TRP A 373 3.64 31.89 -14.79
C TRP A 373 4.18 30.45 -14.83
N VAL A 374 3.31 29.45 -14.62
CA VAL A 374 3.68 28.02 -14.72
C VAL A 374 4.29 27.71 -16.11
N LYS A 375 3.70 28.26 -17.19
CA LYS A 375 4.20 28.09 -18.56
C LYS A 375 5.49 28.89 -18.86
N ARG A 376 5.76 30.01 -18.18
CA ARG A 376 6.97 30.82 -18.41
C ARG A 376 8.18 30.23 -17.71
N VAL A 377 8.00 29.67 -16.51
CA VAL A 377 9.06 28.93 -15.81
C VAL A 377 9.55 27.73 -16.63
N ASP A 378 8.67 27.13 -17.44
CA ASP A 378 9.01 26.09 -18.42
C ASP A 378 9.97 26.59 -19.52
N ARG A 379 9.73 27.79 -20.07
CA ARG A 379 10.47 28.32 -21.23
C ARG A 379 11.87 28.83 -20.91
N HIS A 380 12.10 29.46 -19.76
CA HIS A 380 13.39 30.09 -19.45
C HIS A 380 14.52 29.11 -19.08
N ARG A 381 14.22 27.83 -18.88
CA ARG A 381 15.25 26.80 -18.63
C ARG A 381 15.74 26.10 -19.91
N ALA A 382 15.02 26.27 -21.02
CA ALA A 382 15.40 25.71 -22.32
C ALA A 382 16.50 26.52 -23.04
N SER A 383 16.81 27.75 -22.59
CA SER A 383 17.83 28.62 -23.21
C SER A 383 19.21 28.59 -22.53
N TRP A 384 19.43 27.74 -21.52
CA TRP A 384 20.73 27.63 -20.83
C TRP A 384 21.63 26.58 -21.51
N SER A 385 22.06 26.91 -22.72
CA SER A 385 23.24 26.33 -23.39
C SER A 385 24.09 27.48 -23.94
N GLY A 386 24.67 28.29 -23.06
CA GLY A 386 25.45 29.47 -23.45
C GLY A 386 26.36 29.95 -22.33
N ARG A 387 27.63 30.15 -22.67
CA ARG A 387 28.79 30.49 -21.83
C ARG A 387 28.52 31.56 -20.76
N PHE A 388 29.19 31.37 -19.62
CA PHE A 388 29.39 32.38 -18.57
C PHE A 388 29.97 33.66 -19.19
N SER A 389 29.27 34.77 -19.04
CA SER A 389 29.86 36.10 -19.03
C SER A 389 29.32 36.86 -17.82
N THR A 390 30.23 37.55 -17.17
CA THR A 390 30.08 38.25 -15.90
C THR A 390 29.14 39.44 -16.04
N GLY A 391 27.94 39.28 -15.50
CA GLY A 391 26.95 40.34 -15.31
C GLY A 391 25.82 39.77 -14.48
N GLU A 392 25.59 40.31 -13.28
CA GLU A 392 24.63 39.79 -12.30
C GLU A 392 23.25 39.48 -12.91
N PRO A 393 22.79 38.22 -12.89
CA PRO A 393 21.41 37.92 -13.17
C PRO A 393 20.62 38.11 -11.87
N ARG A 394 19.80 39.17 -11.81
CA ARG A 394 18.68 39.26 -10.86
C ARG A 394 17.85 37.98 -10.99
N SER A 395 17.84 37.17 -9.93
CA SER A 395 17.35 35.80 -9.98
C SER A 395 15.86 35.76 -10.34
N VAL A 396 15.52 35.05 -11.41
CA VAL A 396 14.14 34.73 -11.83
C VAL A 396 13.39 33.84 -10.79
N PHE A 397 14.07 33.49 -9.69
CA PHE A 397 13.56 32.65 -8.61
C PHE A 397 13.73 33.30 -7.24
N ASP A 398 13.44 34.60 -7.09
CA ASP A 398 13.26 35.15 -5.75
C ASP A 398 11.86 34.78 -5.21
N VAL A 399 11.74 33.52 -4.77
CA VAL A 399 10.51 32.98 -4.16
C VAL A 399 10.25 33.60 -2.78
N LYS A 400 11.13 34.46 -2.25
CA LYS A 400 10.85 35.21 -1.02
C LYS A 400 9.69 36.19 -1.18
N THR A 401 9.39 36.63 -2.40
CA THR A 401 8.32 37.61 -2.65
C THR A 401 6.95 36.97 -2.91
N VAL A 402 6.89 35.67 -3.26
CA VAL A 402 5.67 35.03 -3.77
C VAL A 402 4.78 34.42 -2.67
N LEU A 403 5.20 34.40 -1.41
CA LEU A 403 4.38 33.89 -0.30
C LEU A 403 4.53 34.73 0.98
N PHE A 404 3.40 35.31 1.38
CA PHE A 404 3.08 35.93 2.69
C PHE A 404 3.48 37.39 2.93
N ARG A 405 2.70 38.34 2.40
CA ARG A 405 2.66 39.71 2.96
C ARG A 405 1.86 39.83 4.27
N THR A 406 1.21 38.76 4.73
CA THR A 406 0.27 38.80 5.87
C THR A 406 0.63 37.94 7.09
N LEU A 407 1.81 37.28 7.17
CA LEU A 407 2.13 36.44 8.34
C LEU A 407 3.21 36.94 9.30
N SER A 408 3.95 38.01 9.03
CA SER A 408 4.76 38.70 10.07
C SER A 408 5.41 39.94 9.50
N GLY A 409 5.22 41.09 10.15
CA GLY A 409 5.96 42.32 9.87
C GLY A 409 7.45 42.18 10.11
N SER A 410 8.21 43.00 9.38
CA SER A 410 9.63 43.33 9.56
C SER A 410 10.63 42.19 9.26
N PHE A 411 11.31 42.33 8.13
CA PHE A 411 12.32 41.38 7.61
C PHE A 411 13.70 42.05 7.66
N GLU A 412 14.52 41.71 8.65
CA GLU A 412 15.96 42.00 8.64
C GLU A 412 16.76 40.70 8.47
N ARG A 413 17.85 40.81 7.70
CA ARG A 413 18.66 39.69 7.23
C ARG A 413 19.51 39.11 8.38
N SER A 414 19.25 37.86 8.75
CA SER A 414 20.23 37.05 9.50
C SER A 414 20.59 35.80 8.68
N ILE A 415 21.88 35.66 8.41
CA ILE A 415 22.49 34.55 7.67
C ILE A 415 22.78 33.44 8.68
N TYR A 416 21.92 32.42 8.75
CA TYR A 416 22.23 31.18 9.47
C TYR A 416 22.73 30.13 8.47
N ARG A 417 23.99 29.70 8.63
CA ARG A 417 24.56 28.56 7.89
C ARG A 417 24.11 27.26 8.58
N PRO A 418 23.47 26.31 7.89
CA PRO A 418 23.17 25.01 8.47
C PRO A 418 24.42 24.12 8.41
N GLU A 419 24.82 23.60 9.57
CA GLU A 419 25.71 22.45 9.64
C GLU A 419 25.01 21.22 9.04
N TYR A 420 25.68 20.61 8.07
CA TYR A 420 25.24 19.38 7.43
C TYR A 420 25.45 18.21 8.39
N VAL A 421 24.41 17.78 9.11
CA VAL A 421 24.43 16.45 9.74
C VAL A 421 24.27 15.40 8.63
N ARG A 422 25.41 14.83 8.19
CA ARG A 422 25.43 13.62 7.37
C ARG A 422 24.87 12.46 8.19
N PHE A 423 23.71 11.96 7.80
CA PHE A 423 23.20 10.66 8.25
C PHE A 423 24.20 9.57 7.84
N ARG A 424 24.99 9.05 8.78
CA ARG A 424 25.57 7.71 8.66
C ARG A 424 24.54 6.71 9.20
N PRO A 425 24.20 5.64 8.48
CA PRO A 425 23.51 4.51 9.10
C PRO A 425 24.45 3.92 10.16
N PHE A 426 24.08 4.02 11.43
CA PHE A 426 24.71 3.26 12.51
C PHE A 426 24.37 1.78 12.30
N TYR A 427 25.26 1.06 11.62
CA TYR A 427 25.39 -0.37 11.85
C TYR A 427 26.17 -0.51 13.16
N GLY A 428 25.54 -1.11 14.17
CA GLY A 428 26.28 -1.57 15.35
C GLY A 428 27.34 -2.59 14.95
N PRO A 429 28.36 -2.84 15.78
CA PRO A 429 29.39 -3.81 15.48
C PRO A 429 28.78 -5.19 15.24
N PRO A 430 29.29 -5.97 14.28
CA PRO A 430 28.75 -7.29 13.97
C PRO A 430 28.92 -8.21 15.18
N LEU A 431 27.81 -8.79 15.63
CA LEU A 431 27.85 -9.98 16.47
C LEU A 431 28.58 -11.07 15.67
N VAL A 432 29.73 -11.51 16.18
CA VAL A 432 30.50 -12.63 15.66
C VAL A 432 29.61 -13.86 15.75
N TYR A 433 29.15 -14.33 14.60
CA TYR A 433 28.41 -15.57 14.46
C TYR A 433 29.42 -16.70 14.26
N ASP A 434 29.55 -17.57 15.27
CA ASP A 434 30.34 -18.81 15.24
C ASP A 434 29.60 -19.88 14.40
N PRO A 435 30.09 -20.26 13.21
CA PRO A 435 29.46 -21.29 12.40
C PRO A 435 30.10 -22.65 12.70
N ARG A 436 29.47 -23.45 13.59
CA ARG A 436 29.72 -24.89 13.65
C ARG A 436 28.94 -25.62 12.53
N PRO A 437 29.61 -26.39 11.65
CA PRO A 437 28.93 -27.12 10.58
C PRO A 437 28.46 -28.50 11.05
N HIS A 438 27.16 -28.76 11.00
CA HIS A 438 26.63 -30.13 10.99
C HIS A 438 26.66 -30.67 9.56
N GLY A 439 27.76 -31.34 9.21
CA GLY A 439 27.88 -32.16 8.01
C GLY A 439 27.35 -33.57 8.28
N TYR A 440 26.30 -33.97 7.55
CA TYR A 440 26.01 -35.37 7.27
C TYR A 440 26.52 -35.66 5.86
N CYS A 441 27.56 -36.49 5.76
CA CYS A 441 27.90 -37.23 4.54
C CYS A 441 28.41 -38.61 4.95
N PHE A 442 27.67 -39.62 4.49
CA PHE A 442 27.97 -41.02 4.69
C PHE A 442 29.03 -41.49 3.66
N SER A 443 30.06 -42.15 4.20
CA SER A 443 30.78 -43.32 3.67
C SER A 443 31.51 -43.28 2.31
N ARG A 444 32.85 -43.38 2.36
CA ARG A 444 33.65 -44.56 1.93
C ARG A 444 35.17 -44.37 2.25
N PRO A 445 36.01 -45.44 2.22
CA PRO A 445 36.83 -45.84 3.37
C PRO A 445 38.31 -45.46 3.33
N LEU A 446 38.93 -45.55 4.51
CA LEU A 446 40.36 -45.40 4.82
C LEU A 446 41.23 -46.52 4.22
N HIS A 447 42.41 -46.13 3.74
CA HIS A 447 43.61 -46.98 3.67
C HIS A 447 44.75 -46.24 4.38
N HIS A 448 45.36 -46.92 5.37
CA HIS A 448 46.79 -46.90 5.77
C HIS A 448 47.51 -45.54 5.98
N SER A 449 48.34 -45.29 6.99
CA SER A 449 48.93 -46.07 8.07
C SER A 449 49.81 -45.12 8.91
N PHE A 450 50.18 -45.56 10.13
CA PHE A 450 51.32 -45.10 10.94
C PHE A 450 51.37 -43.64 11.44
N TYR A 451 51.06 -43.41 12.72
CA TYR A 451 52.08 -43.35 13.78
C TYR A 451 51.42 -43.38 15.18
N ARG A 452 52.14 -43.97 16.12
CA ARG A 452 51.74 -44.40 17.47
C ARG A 452 52.23 -43.37 18.53
N PRO A 453 52.05 -43.56 19.84
CA PRO A 453 51.15 -42.76 20.68
C PRO A 453 51.86 -42.14 21.91
N GLU A 454 51.13 -41.44 22.78
CA GLU A 454 51.42 -41.36 24.23
C GLU A 454 50.15 -40.80 24.93
N ASN A 455 49.31 -41.65 25.53
CA ASN A 455 49.32 -42.19 26.90
C ASN A 455 49.01 -41.17 28.02
N GLY A 456 48.00 -41.49 28.84
CA GLY A 456 47.72 -40.84 30.12
C GLY A 456 46.23 -40.72 30.46
N LEU A 457 45.47 -41.81 30.54
CA LEU A 457 44.98 -42.38 31.82
C LEU A 457 44.41 -41.35 32.82
N ASN A 458 43.08 -41.33 33.00
CA ASN A 458 42.43 -41.89 34.20
C ASN A 458 40.90 -41.69 34.26
N ARG A 459 40.21 -42.84 34.42
CA ARG A 459 39.14 -43.14 35.41
C ARG A 459 37.82 -42.32 35.42
N ARG A 460 36.82 -42.87 34.73
CA ARG A 460 35.53 -43.47 35.22
C ARG A 460 35.31 -43.57 36.76
N PRO A 461 34.09 -43.90 37.29
CA PRO A 461 32.70 -43.89 36.75
C PRO A 461 31.53 -43.69 37.80
N LYS A 462 30.27 -43.94 37.37
CA LYS A 462 29.05 -44.38 38.12
C LYS A 462 28.29 -43.26 38.87
N CYS A 463 26.96 -43.13 38.80
CA CYS A 463 25.85 -44.10 38.95
C CYS A 463 24.82 -43.95 37.81
N ALA A 464 24.26 -44.98 37.15
CA ALA A 464 23.55 -46.21 37.56
C ALA A 464 22.06 -46.01 37.91
N LEU A 465 21.21 -46.54 37.00
CA LEU A 465 19.95 -47.30 37.23
C LEU A 465 18.74 -46.47 37.73
N ASN A 466 17.49 -46.57 37.22
CA ASN A 466 16.75 -47.67 36.61
C ASN A 466 15.55 -47.11 35.80
N ALA A 467 15.21 -47.79 34.70
CA ALA A 467 13.88 -47.82 34.08
C ALA A 467 13.11 -49.04 34.66
N PRO A 468 12.05 -49.66 34.07
CA PRO A 468 11.06 -49.27 33.03
C PRO A 468 9.61 -49.87 33.21
N PHE A 469 8.73 -49.66 32.20
CA PHE A 469 7.62 -50.54 31.68
C PHE A 469 6.34 -50.76 32.55
N PHE A 470 5.08 -50.99 32.09
CA PHE A 470 4.36 -51.52 30.90
C PHE A 470 2.95 -50.84 30.82
N ALA A 471 2.45 -50.35 29.67
CA ALA A 471 1.58 -50.95 28.63
C ALA A 471 0.11 -51.40 28.95
N SER A 472 -0.80 -50.95 28.05
CA SER A 472 -1.96 -51.66 27.44
C SER A 472 -3.30 -51.69 28.23
N HIS A 473 -4.52 -51.72 27.66
CA HIS A 473 -5.04 -52.08 26.32
C HIS A 473 -6.57 -51.76 26.20
N LEU A 474 -7.12 -51.67 24.97
CA LEU A 474 -8.49 -52.02 24.47
C LEU A 474 -9.73 -51.22 25.02
N ASP A 475 -10.86 -50.98 24.32
CA ASP A 475 -11.55 -51.73 23.26
C ASP A 475 -12.62 -50.90 22.46
N ARG A 476 -13.22 -51.54 21.45
CA ARG A 476 -14.15 -51.09 20.36
C ARG A 476 -15.63 -50.81 20.71
N HIS A 477 -16.34 -50.11 19.80
CA HIS A 477 -17.67 -50.38 19.13
C HIS A 477 -18.36 -49.05 18.70
N ASP A 478 -18.57 -48.75 17.41
CA ASP A 478 -19.71 -49.04 16.49
C ASP A 478 -20.80 -47.94 16.36
N THR A 479 -21.25 -47.70 15.11
CA THR A 479 -22.44 -46.93 14.62
C THR A 479 -22.43 -45.40 14.85
N GLY A 480 -22.97 -44.47 14.03
CA GLY A 480 -23.83 -44.46 12.84
C GLY A 480 -24.69 -43.17 12.87
N ILE A 481 -25.00 -42.61 11.69
CA ILE A 481 -26.07 -41.64 11.38
C ILE A 481 -25.73 -40.12 11.35
N ILE A 482 -26.25 -39.55 10.27
CA ILE A 482 -26.18 -38.22 9.66
C ILE A 482 -27.06 -37.21 10.41
N GLY A 483 -26.64 -35.94 10.38
CA GLY A 483 -27.47 -34.74 10.52
C GLY A 483 -26.93 -33.66 9.61
#